data_AF-A0A075FV29-F1
#
_entry.id   AF-A0A075FV29-F1
#
_cell.length_a   1.000
_cell.length_b   1.000
_cell.length_c   1.000
_cell.angle_alpha   90.00
_cell.angle_beta   90.00
_cell.angle_gamma   90.00
#
_symmetry.space_group_name_H-M   'P 1'
#
loop_
_entity.id
_entity.type
_entity.pdbx_description
1 polymer ?
#
loop_
_entity_poly.entity_id
_entity_poly.type
_entity_poly.pdbx_seq_one_letter_code
_entity_poly.pdbx_strand_id
1 'polypeptide(L)'
;MENGIKLVSENLKQVADGLIAMGGEDTLGVANELYKNGVNVVGVPKTIDNDLFSTDYTIGFDTAINITVEAIDRIRSTGKSHERFMVVEVMGRHAGWLAVHSGLAAGADVILYPEEKYDSQEVCNKIKELKNKDKIQEL
;
A
#
# COMPACT_ATOMS: atom_id res chain seq x y z
N MET A 1 -6.27 -10.41 25.84
CA MET A 1 -7.43 -11.07 26.46
C MET A 1 -6.93 -12.37 27.07
N GLU A 2 -7.06 -12.55 28.38
CA GLU A 2 -6.77 -13.87 28.97
C GLU A 2 -7.64 -14.94 28.31
N ASN A 3 -7.03 -16.09 27.97
CA ASN A 3 -7.68 -17.29 27.40
C ASN A 3 -8.26 -17.21 25.98
N GLY A 4 -7.97 -16.17 25.20
CA GLY A 4 -8.53 -16.01 23.83
C GLY A 4 -8.24 -17.19 22.88
N ILE A 5 -6.99 -17.67 22.86
CA ILE A 5 -6.57 -18.81 22.01
C ILE A 5 -7.36 -20.07 22.36
N LYS A 6 -7.48 -20.38 23.66
CA LYS A 6 -8.19 -21.58 24.12
C LYS A 6 -9.66 -21.54 23.69
N LEU A 7 -10.32 -20.41 23.88
CA LEU A 7 -11.72 -20.24 23.53
C LEU A 7 -11.95 -20.39 22.01
N VAL A 8 -11.09 -19.79 21.20
CA VAL A 8 -11.16 -19.93 19.73
C VAL A 8 -10.96 -21.38 19.32
N SER A 9 -9.98 -22.09 19.88
CA SER A 9 -9.70 -23.49 19.56
C SER A 9 -10.86 -24.43 19.96
N GLU A 10 -11.47 -24.22 21.13
CA GLU A 10 -12.61 -25.01 21.60
C GLU A 10 -13.86 -24.79 20.75
N ASN A 11 -14.11 -23.55 20.33
CA ASN A 11 -15.24 -23.22 19.47
C ASN A 11 -15.03 -23.73 18.04
N LEU A 12 -13.83 -23.58 17.49
CA LEU A 12 -13.53 -24.01 16.12
C LEU A 12 -13.75 -25.51 15.96
N LYS A 13 -13.31 -26.34 16.92
CA LYS A 13 -13.50 -27.80 16.91
C LYS A 13 -14.96 -28.23 16.86
N GLN A 14 -15.90 -27.37 17.23
CA GLN A 14 -17.34 -27.67 17.17
C GLN A 14 -17.93 -27.44 15.77
N VAL A 15 -17.23 -26.69 14.91
CA VAL A 15 -17.78 -26.21 13.63
C VAL A 15 -16.88 -26.46 12.41
N ALA A 16 -15.57 -26.70 12.59
CA ALA A 16 -14.61 -26.92 11.51
C ALA A 16 -13.32 -27.63 11.97
N ASP A 17 -12.66 -28.32 11.03
CA ASP A 17 -11.37 -29.00 11.26
C ASP A 17 -10.14 -28.09 11.13
N GLY A 18 -10.33 -26.87 10.63
CA GLY A 18 -9.26 -25.91 10.39
C GLY A 18 -9.76 -24.51 10.05
N LEU A 19 -8.82 -23.58 9.94
CA LEU A 19 -9.07 -22.15 9.72
C LEU A 19 -8.25 -21.64 8.53
N ILE A 20 -8.90 -20.93 7.60
CA ILE A 20 -8.21 -20.11 6.60
C ILE A 20 -8.29 -18.66 7.07
N ALA A 21 -7.16 -18.08 7.45
CA ALA A 21 -7.06 -16.72 7.93
C ALA A 21 -6.55 -15.80 6.79
N MET A 22 -7.37 -14.86 6.35
CA MET A 22 -6.99 -13.89 5.31
C MET A 22 -6.81 -12.50 5.90
N GLY A 23 -5.63 -11.91 5.75
CA GLY A 23 -5.39 -10.55 6.23
C GLY A 23 -3.95 -10.08 6.14
N GLY A 24 -3.67 -8.97 6.83
CA GLY A 24 -2.35 -8.39 6.99
C GLY A 24 -1.59 -8.99 8.18
N GLU A 25 -0.51 -8.31 8.59
CA GLU A 25 0.39 -8.74 9.66
C GLU A 25 -0.36 -9.10 10.96
N ASP A 26 -1.31 -8.26 11.37
CA ASP A 26 -2.08 -8.48 12.60
C ASP A 26 -2.87 -9.79 12.56
N THR A 27 -3.57 -10.05 11.44
CA THR A 27 -4.38 -11.27 11.27
C THR A 27 -3.51 -12.51 11.17
N LEU A 28 -2.43 -12.43 10.38
CA LEU A 28 -1.53 -13.57 10.18
C LEU A 28 -0.68 -13.85 11.45
N GLY A 29 -0.40 -12.83 12.26
CA GLY A 29 0.22 -12.97 13.57
C GLY A 29 -0.63 -13.79 14.53
N VAL A 30 -1.94 -13.48 14.63
CA VAL A 30 -2.87 -14.28 15.44
C VAL A 30 -3.04 -15.70 14.86
N ALA A 31 -3.11 -15.83 13.53
CA ALA A 31 -3.19 -17.11 12.85
C ALA A 31 -1.98 -18.02 13.17
N ASN A 32 -0.77 -17.45 13.21
CA ASN A 32 0.45 -18.14 13.61
C ASN A 32 0.41 -18.61 15.07
N GLU A 33 -0.10 -17.77 15.98
CA GLU A 33 -0.26 -18.18 17.39
C GLU A 33 -1.28 -19.32 17.55
N LEU A 34 -2.39 -19.30 16.81
CA LEU A 34 -3.34 -20.42 16.81
C LEU A 34 -2.69 -21.71 16.28
N TYR A 35 -1.91 -21.60 15.20
CA TYR A 35 -1.17 -22.73 14.64
C TYR A 35 -0.21 -23.36 15.65
N LYS A 36 0.60 -22.54 16.35
CA LYS A 36 1.50 -23.01 17.42
C LYS A 36 0.77 -23.73 18.56
N ASN A 37 -0.52 -23.44 18.76
CA ASN A 37 -1.37 -24.07 19.76
C ASN A 37 -2.20 -25.24 19.21
N GLY A 38 -1.82 -25.81 18.07
CA GLY A 38 -2.37 -27.06 17.54
C GLY A 38 -3.64 -26.89 16.70
N VAL A 39 -3.96 -25.67 16.27
CA VAL A 39 -5.03 -25.44 15.29
C VAL A 39 -4.47 -25.62 13.88
N ASN A 40 -5.18 -26.34 13.01
CA ASN A 40 -4.83 -26.38 11.59
C ASN A 40 -5.17 -25.04 10.94
N VAL A 41 -4.16 -24.28 10.52
CA VAL A 41 -4.33 -22.94 9.98
C VAL A 41 -3.60 -22.79 8.64
N VAL A 42 -4.26 -22.15 7.68
CA VAL A 42 -3.64 -21.64 6.45
C VAL A 42 -3.78 -20.11 6.43
N GLY A 43 -2.67 -19.41 6.29
CA GLY A 43 -2.65 -17.95 6.13
C GLY A 43 -2.72 -17.56 4.66
N VAL A 44 -3.52 -16.54 4.34
CA VAL A 44 -3.56 -15.93 3.00
C VAL A 44 -3.22 -14.44 3.09
N PRO A 45 -2.15 -13.98 2.41
CA PRO A 45 -1.70 -12.60 2.50
C PRO A 45 -2.67 -11.66 1.76
N LYS A 46 -3.42 -10.86 2.53
CA LYS A 46 -4.42 -9.93 2.01
C LYS A 46 -4.27 -8.56 2.65
N THR A 47 -3.63 -7.65 1.93
CA THR A 47 -3.48 -6.24 2.27
C THR A 47 -3.24 -5.45 0.99
N ILE A 48 -3.54 -4.15 1.01
CA ILE A 48 -3.23 -3.23 -0.10
C ILE A 48 -1.82 -2.63 0.04
N ASP A 49 -1.17 -2.79 1.18
CA ASP A 49 0.10 -2.13 1.49
C ASP A 49 1.32 -2.88 0.91
N ASN A 50 1.14 -4.14 0.49
CA ASN A 50 2.18 -5.06 0.03
C ASN A 50 3.38 -5.18 0.99
N ASP A 51 3.10 -5.15 2.30
CA ASP A 51 4.09 -5.10 3.38
C ASP A 51 4.30 -6.44 4.11
N LEU A 52 3.86 -7.55 3.51
CA LEU A 52 3.96 -8.88 4.11
C LEU A 52 5.19 -9.63 3.63
N PHE A 53 5.92 -10.23 4.57
CA PHE A 53 7.03 -11.12 4.26
C PHE A 53 6.58 -12.42 3.59
N SER A 54 7.48 -13.03 2.82
CA SER A 54 7.31 -14.35 2.17
C SER A 54 6.32 -14.38 0.99
N THR A 55 5.92 -13.22 0.47
CA THR A 55 5.22 -13.09 -0.81
C THR A 55 5.70 -11.84 -1.53
N ASP A 56 5.82 -11.88 -2.85
CA ASP A 56 6.13 -10.70 -3.66
C ASP A 56 4.91 -9.76 -3.77
N TYR A 57 3.71 -10.34 -3.72
CA TYR A 57 2.45 -9.61 -3.89
C TYR A 57 1.39 -10.05 -2.88
N THR A 58 0.59 -9.09 -2.41
CA THR A 58 -0.55 -9.33 -1.52
C THR A 58 -1.87 -9.11 -2.26
N ILE A 59 -2.90 -9.87 -1.86
CA ILE A 59 -4.23 -9.73 -2.47
C ILE A 59 -4.80 -8.35 -2.16
N GLY A 60 -5.11 -7.60 -3.22
CA GLY A 60 -5.65 -6.24 -3.17
C GLY A 60 -4.65 -5.17 -3.63
N PHE A 61 -3.34 -5.46 -3.65
CA PHE A 61 -2.32 -4.49 -4.04
C PHE A 61 -2.48 -3.99 -5.48
N ASP A 62 -2.61 -4.90 -6.45
CA ASP A 62 -2.79 -4.54 -7.86
C ASP A 62 -4.06 -3.71 -8.10
N THR A 63 -5.16 -4.07 -7.43
CA THR A 63 -6.40 -3.29 -7.49
C THR A 63 -6.21 -1.89 -6.92
N ALA A 64 -5.50 -1.75 -5.80
CA ALA A 64 -5.19 -0.45 -5.21
C ALA A 64 -4.33 0.41 -6.15
N ILE A 65 -3.30 -0.17 -6.80
CA ILE A 65 -2.48 0.54 -7.79
C ILE A 65 -3.36 1.10 -8.90
N ASN A 66 -4.21 0.27 -9.51
CA ASN A 66 -5.04 0.70 -10.63
C ASN A 66 -6.01 1.84 -10.24
N ILE A 67 -6.63 1.75 -9.06
CA ILE A 67 -7.50 2.83 -8.54
C ILE A 67 -6.71 4.12 -8.34
N THR A 68 -5.51 4.05 -7.76
CA THR A 68 -4.67 5.22 -7.53
C THR A 68 -4.21 5.85 -8.85
N VAL A 69 -3.80 5.04 -9.83
CA VAL A 69 -3.41 5.52 -11.17
C VAL A 69 -4.57 6.25 -11.83
N GLU A 70 -5.78 5.69 -11.78
CA GLU A 70 -6.97 6.33 -12.33
C GLU A 70 -7.28 7.67 -11.64
N ALA A 71 -7.14 7.72 -10.31
CA ALA A 71 -7.32 8.95 -9.55
C ALA A 71 -6.31 10.04 -9.95
N ILE A 72 -5.03 9.67 -10.10
CA ILE A 72 -3.97 10.58 -10.55
C ILE A 72 -4.27 11.10 -11.96
N ASP A 73 -4.70 10.24 -12.88
CA ASP A 73 -5.00 10.65 -14.26
C ASP A 73 -6.16 11.66 -14.32
N ARG A 74 -7.22 11.43 -13.53
CA ARG A 74 -8.37 12.35 -13.45
C ARG A 74 -7.97 13.75 -13.01
N ILE A 75 -7.13 13.86 -11.97
CA ILE A 75 -6.71 15.17 -11.45
C ILE A 75 -5.65 15.85 -12.33
N ARG A 76 -4.86 15.08 -13.10
CA ARG A 76 -3.80 15.58 -13.98
C ARG A 76 -4.33 16.58 -15.02
N SER A 77 -5.48 16.28 -15.60
CA SER A 77 -6.16 17.17 -16.56
C SER A 77 -6.49 18.55 -15.95
N THR A 78 -6.92 18.55 -14.69
CA THR A 78 -7.25 19.77 -13.93
C THR A 78 -5.99 20.53 -13.53
N GLY A 79 -4.92 19.81 -13.17
CA GLY A 79 -3.60 20.39 -12.85
C GLY A 79 -3.03 21.16 -14.04
N LYS A 80 -3.02 20.53 -15.22
CA LYS A 80 -2.52 21.16 -16.45
C LYS A 80 -3.34 22.40 -16.85
N SER A 81 -4.67 22.33 -16.78
CA SER A 81 -5.55 23.43 -17.19
C SER A 81 -5.39 24.71 -16.36
N HIS A 82 -4.87 24.60 -15.13
CA HIS A 82 -4.71 25.72 -14.21
C HIS A 82 -3.25 25.96 -13.79
N GLU A 83 -2.28 25.34 -14.49
CA GLU A 83 -0.84 25.42 -14.17
C GLU A 83 -0.54 25.09 -12.69
N ARG A 84 -1.18 24.04 -12.15
CA ARG A 84 -1.05 23.63 -10.74
C ARG A 84 -0.26 22.34 -10.61
N PHE A 85 0.63 22.33 -9.63
CA PHE A 85 1.19 21.10 -9.09
C PHE A 85 0.15 20.43 -8.18
N MET A 86 -0.06 19.13 -8.40
CA MET A 86 -0.97 18.32 -7.60
C MET A 86 -0.15 17.44 -6.66
N VAL A 87 -0.57 17.37 -5.39
CA VAL A 87 -0.02 16.44 -4.41
C VAL A 87 -1.07 15.38 -4.13
N VAL A 88 -0.67 14.10 -4.24
CA VAL A 88 -1.55 12.96 -4.00
C VAL A 88 -0.97 12.14 -2.87
N GLU A 89 -1.75 12.00 -1.80
CA GLU A 89 -1.45 11.10 -0.70
C GLU A 89 -2.12 9.75 -0.95
N VAL A 90 -1.39 8.66 -0.72
CA VAL A 90 -1.86 7.29 -0.94
C VAL A 90 -1.66 6.47 0.33
N MET A 91 -2.39 5.35 0.43
CA MET A 91 -2.20 4.37 1.51
C MET A 91 -0.86 3.61 1.34
N GLY A 92 -0.55 2.69 2.25
CA GLY A 92 0.76 2.00 2.28
C GLY A 92 1.32 1.83 3.70
N ARG A 93 0.70 2.47 4.70
CA ARG A 93 1.12 2.45 6.11
C ARG A 93 2.59 2.88 6.28
N HIS A 94 3.52 1.93 6.36
CA HIS A 94 4.96 2.16 6.54
C HIS A 94 5.76 1.74 5.30
N ALA A 95 5.10 1.26 4.25
CA ALA A 95 5.69 0.79 3.01
C ALA A 95 5.33 1.70 1.83
N GLY A 96 6.31 1.96 0.98
CA GLY A 96 6.23 2.82 -0.19
C GLY A 96 5.69 2.16 -1.44
N TRP A 97 5.41 0.85 -1.42
CA TRP A 97 5.07 0.07 -2.61
C TRP A 97 3.93 0.68 -3.43
N LEU A 98 2.84 1.08 -2.77
CA LEU A 98 1.71 1.67 -3.46
C LEU A 98 2.08 3.02 -4.10
N ALA A 99 2.81 3.88 -3.39
CA ALA A 99 3.26 5.17 -3.89
C ALA A 99 4.21 5.04 -5.09
N VAL A 100 5.19 4.13 -5.01
CA VAL A 100 6.17 3.90 -6.07
C VAL A 100 5.51 3.31 -7.31
N HIS A 101 4.73 2.24 -7.17
CA HIS A 101 4.10 1.59 -8.32
C HIS A 101 3.07 2.48 -9.00
N SER A 102 2.18 3.11 -8.24
CA SER A 102 1.15 3.97 -8.81
C SER A 102 1.72 5.27 -9.38
N GLY A 103 2.69 5.89 -8.69
CA GLY A 103 3.37 7.09 -9.16
C GLY A 103 4.13 6.84 -10.46
N LEU A 104 4.85 5.73 -10.56
CA LEU A 104 5.55 5.35 -11.79
C LEU A 104 4.58 5.09 -12.94
N ALA A 105 3.51 4.32 -12.70
CA ALA A 105 2.51 3.99 -13.71
C ALA A 105 1.71 5.22 -14.19
N ALA A 106 1.43 6.17 -13.30
CA ALA A 106 0.71 7.40 -13.64
C ALA A 106 1.62 8.49 -14.25
N GLY A 107 2.94 8.32 -14.18
CA GLY A 107 3.92 9.30 -14.64
C GLY A 107 4.02 10.53 -13.72
N ALA A 108 4.08 10.30 -12.40
CA ALA A 108 4.31 11.35 -11.41
C ALA A 108 5.72 11.93 -11.55
N ASP A 109 5.85 13.25 -11.46
CA ASP A 109 7.15 13.94 -11.58
C ASP A 109 8.07 13.73 -10.37
N VAL A 110 7.47 13.57 -9.19
CA VAL A 110 8.15 13.33 -7.92
C VAL A 110 7.35 12.30 -7.13
N ILE A 111 8.02 11.28 -6.61
CA ILE A 111 7.43 10.25 -5.75
C ILE A 111 8.18 10.29 -4.42
N LEU A 112 7.44 10.45 -3.32
CA LEU A 112 7.97 10.41 -1.96
C LEU A 112 7.45 9.15 -1.28
N TYR A 113 8.33 8.42 -0.61
CA TYR A 113 8.01 7.14 0.02
C TYR A 113 8.90 6.92 1.26
N PRO A 114 8.43 6.18 2.28
CA PRO A 114 9.05 6.15 3.60
C PRO A 114 10.44 5.50 3.65
N GLU A 115 10.77 4.64 2.69
CA GLU A 115 12.06 3.94 2.63
C GLU A 115 13.22 4.87 2.25
N GLU A 116 12.96 5.99 1.57
CA GLU A 116 13.98 6.97 1.18
C GLU A 116 13.68 8.33 1.84
N LYS A 117 14.63 8.84 2.62
CA LYS A 117 14.49 10.18 3.22
C LYS A 117 14.57 11.23 2.12
N TYR A 118 13.73 12.26 2.23
CA TYR A 118 13.76 13.40 1.33
C TYR A 118 14.00 14.69 2.09
N ASP A 119 14.66 15.63 1.42
CA ASP A 119 14.75 17.02 1.86
C ASP A 119 13.67 17.86 1.16
N SER A 120 12.92 18.63 1.94
CA SER A 120 11.81 19.44 1.40
C SER A 120 12.29 20.55 0.47
N GLN A 121 13.50 21.07 0.68
CA GLN A 121 14.09 22.10 -0.16
C GLN A 121 14.52 21.51 -1.51
N GLU A 122 15.05 20.29 -1.54
CA GLU A 122 15.35 19.56 -2.78
C GLU A 122 14.09 19.32 -3.61
N VAL A 123 13.00 18.88 -2.98
CA VAL A 123 11.70 18.71 -3.65
C VAL A 123 11.21 20.03 -4.22
N CYS A 124 11.29 21.13 -3.46
CA CYS A 124 10.90 22.45 -3.93
C CYS A 124 11.76 22.93 -5.12
N ASN A 125 13.06 22.63 -5.10
CA ASN A 125 13.97 22.97 -6.21
C ASN A 125 13.61 22.17 -7.47
N LYS A 126 13.33 20.87 -7.32
CA LYS A 126 12.87 20.01 -8.42
C LYS A 126 11.59 20.54 -9.07
N ILE A 127 10.61 20.96 -8.27
CA ILE A 127 9.35 21.54 -8.75
C ILE A 127 9.61 22.83 -9.55
N LYS A 128 10.52 23.69 -9.10
CA LYS A 128 10.89 24.92 -9.83
C LYS A 128 11.57 24.60 -11.17
N GLU A 129 12.43 23.59 -11.22
CA GLU A 129 13.06 23.14 -12.47
C GLU A 129 12.03 22.63 -13.48
N LEU A 130 11.07 21.82 -13.03
CA LEU A 130 9.99 21.30 -13.88
C LEU A 130 9.16 22.42 -14.48
N LYS A 131 8.75 23.40 -13.65
CA LYS A 131 8.02 24.59 -14.12
C LYS A 131 8.76 25.36 -15.21
N ASN A 132 10.09 25.44 -15.12
CA ASN A 132 10.91 26.15 -16.10
C ASN A 132 11.09 25.34 -17.39
N LYS A 133 11.11 24.01 -17.32
CA LYS A 133 11.20 23.14 -18.51
C LYS A 133 9.94 23.20 -19.36
N ASP A 134 8.76 23.20 -18.74
CA ASP A 134 7.49 23.27 -19.47
C ASP A 134 7.41 24.56 -20.31
N LYS A 135 7.90 25.69 -19.78
CA LYS A 135 7.97 26.97 -20.52
C LYS A 135 8.90 26.97 -21.72
N ILE A 136 9.92 26.12 -21.72
CA ILE A 136 10.89 26.02 -22.83
C ILE A 136 10.33 25.14 -23.96
N GLN A 137 9.42 24.21 -23.66
CA GLN A 137 8.77 23.37 -24.67
C GLN A 137 7.62 24.06 -25.43
N GLU A 138 7.08 25.15 -24.90
CA GLU A 138 6.04 25.96 -25.57
C GLU A 138 6.61 27.08 -26.49
N LEU A 139 7.94 27.21 -26.58
CA LEU A 139 8.67 28.16 -27.43
C LEU A 139 9.35 27.45 -28.61
#